data_AF-A0A7I8WHT0-F1
#
_entry.id   AF-A0A7I8WHT0-F1
#
_cell.length_a   1.000
_cell.length_b   1.000
_cell.length_c   1.000
_cell.angle_alpha   90.00
_cell.angle_beta   90.00
_cell.angle_gamma   90.00
#
_symmetry.space_group_name_H-M   'P 1'
#
loop_
_entity.id
_entity.type
_entity.pdbx_description
1 polymer ?
#
loop_
_entity_poly.entity_id
_entity_poly.type
_entity_poly.pdbx_seq_one_letter_code
_entity_poly.pdbx_strand_id
1 'polypeptide(L)'
;MSNFVVPSTIRQDKKHNVQQTLYRALHGHRQEKTFLFKDVIRFDVVTDHILPSMCQHDPNENANCLVCKFERELSLPNTPDMIFGSNVLRLSCQGDLLLEFNALDALKRVDSKNLPEVKVGTSEAWQKARGNLPPIPNAYDWTFTSDYDGTIPENILVEETDETIDLEMLKRPDPIEFIETIPLYEDEMDDNGSTEMTVRVRVMPTNFFIVCRQYVRSNWLELYYSRTDKKGGSAKRLDASAKGACFRPFSALAVSASGP
;
A
#
# COMPACT_ATOMS: atom_id res chain seq x y z
N MET A 1 52.52 -24.94 43.85
CA MET A 1 51.11 -24.48 43.81
C MET A 1 50.98 -23.57 42.61
N SER A 2 50.47 -24.09 41.50
CA SER A 2 50.33 -23.38 40.22
C SER A 2 49.06 -22.54 40.24
N ASN A 3 49.20 -21.22 40.09
CA ASN A 3 48.05 -20.33 39.90
C ASN A 3 47.50 -20.50 38.48
N PHE A 4 46.28 -21.03 38.37
CA PHE A 4 45.50 -21.00 37.14
C PHE A 4 44.94 -19.59 36.93
N VAL A 5 45.40 -18.91 35.89
CA VAL A 5 44.76 -17.69 35.36
C VAL A 5 43.72 -18.13 34.34
N VAL A 6 42.45 -17.83 34.59
CA VAL A 6 41.36 -18.05 33.61
C VAL A 6 41.36 -16.88 32.63
N PRO A 7 41.43 -17.11 31.30
CA PRO A 7 41.35 -16.02 30.33
C PRO A 7 39.91 -15.48 30.24
N SER A 8 39.74 -14.18 30.46
CA SER A 8 38.49 -13.47 30.26
C SER A 8 38.33 -13.05 28.79
N THR A 9 37.97 -13.96 27.90
CA THR A 9 37.79 -13.62 26.48
C THR A 9 36.64 -14.39 25.82
N ILE A 10 35.39 -14.18 26.26
CA ILE A 10 34.21 -14.46 25.40
C ILE A 10 33.04 -13.55 25.80
N ARG A 11 33.09 -12.24 25.49
CA ARG A 11 31.88 -11.38 25.55
C ARG A 11 31.77 -10.34 24.42
N GLN A 12 32.74 -10.24 23.50
CA GLN A 12 32.71 -9.20 22.47
C GLN A 12 32.21 -9.67 21.08
N ASP A 13 32.18 -10.98 20.77
CA ASP A 13 31.80 -11.46 19.43
C ASP A 13 30.31 -11.72 19.20
N LYS A 14 29.45 -11.68 20.23
CA LYS A 14 28.01 -12.00 20.06
C LYS A 14 27.16 -10.83 19.55
N LYS A 15 27.52 -9.58 19.85
CA LYS A 15 26.72 -8.40 19.42
C LYS A 15 26.86 -8.12 17.92
N HIS A 16 28.05 -8.33 17.35
CA HIS A 16 28.31 -8.08 15.93
C HIS A 16 27.55 -9.07 15.03
N ASN A 17 27.42 -10.33 15.47
CA ASN A 17 26.72 -11.38 14.73
C ASN A 17 25.18 -11.15 14.69
N VAL A 18 24.58 -10.64 15.77
CA VAL A 18 23.13 -10.38 15.81
C VAL A 18 22.75 -9.20 14.90
N GLN A 19 23.51 -8.10 14.92
CA GLN A 19 23.24 -6.96 14.03
C GLN A 19 23.42 -7.34 12.56
N GLN A 20 24.44 -8.13 12.23
CA GLN A 20 24.69 -8.59 10.86
C GLN A 20 23.67 -9.64 10.39
N THR A 21 23.16 -10.47 11.30
CA THR A 21 22.07 -11.42 11.02
C THR A 21 20.72 -10.72 10.88
N LEU A 22 20.42 -9.72 11.73
CA LEU A 22 19.25 -8.85 11.58
C LEU A 22 19.32 -8.07 10.27
N TYR A 23 20.48 -7.51 9.92
CA TYR A 23 20.69 -6.83 8.64
C TYR A 23 20.43 -7.79 7.46
N ARG A 24 20.93 -9.04 7.51
CA ARG A 24 20.66 -10.05 6.48
C ARG A 24 19.20 -10.51 6.46
N ALA A 25 18.51 -10.55 7.59
CA ALA A 25 17.09 -10.90 7.68
C ALA A 25 16.19 -9.75 7.16
N LEU A 26 16.55 -8.50 7.46
CA LEU A 26 15.89 -7.29 6.97
C LEU A 26 16.13 -7.11 5.46
N HIS A 27 17.36 -7.31 4.98
CA HIS A 27 17.72 -7.08 3.57
C HIS A 27 17.71 -8.33 2.69
N GLY A 28 17.36 -9.51 3.23
CA GLY A 28 17.34 -10.78 2.50
C GLY A 28 16.02 -11.08 1.77
N HIS A 29 14.99 -10.26 1.99
CA HIS A 29 13.64 -10.47 1.43
C HIS A 29 13.36 -9.64 0.18
N ARG A 30 14.27 -8.73 -0.20
CA ARG A 30 14.08 -7.92 -1.41
C ARG A 30 14.12 -8.80 -2.65
N GLN A 31 13.03 -8.80 -3.39
CA GLN A 31 12.92 -9.45 -4.69
C GLN A 31 12.68 -8.39 -5.76
N GLU A 32 13.38 -8.54 -6.88
CA GLU A 32 13.20 -7.72 -8.06
C GLU A 32 12.88 -8.65 -9.22
N LYS A 33 11.80 -8.35 -9.93
CA LYS A 33 11.36 -9.11 -11.09
C LYS A 33 11.11 -8.14 -12.22
N THR A 34 11.56 -8.52 -13.41
CA THR A 34 11.33 -7.76 -14.63
C THR A 34 10.65 -8.65 -15.66
N PHE A 35 9.63 -8.13 -16.33
CA PHE A 35 8.97 -8.81 -17.44
C PHE A 35 8.85 -7.85 -18.62
N LEU A 36 9.10 -8.35 -19.83
CA LEU A 36 9.04 -7.56 -21.05
C LEU A 36 7.88 -8.06 -21.91
N PHE A 37 6.88 -7.20 -22.10
CA PHE A 37 5.71 -7.48 -22.91
C PHE A 37 5.90 -6.95 -24.33
N LYS A 38 5.87 -7.86 -25.31
CA LYS A 38 6.05 -7.57 -26.74
C LYS A 38 7.30 -6.74 -27.06
N ASP A 39 8.37 -6.90 -26.28
CA ASP A 39 9.63 -6.16 -26.41
C ASP A 39 9.52 -4.61 -26.32
N VAL A 40 8.37 -4.09 -25.87
CA VAL A 40 8.09 -2.65 -25.83
C VAL A 40 7.81 -2.17 -24.41
N ILE A 41 6.92 -2.86 -23.69
CA ILE A 41 6.49 -2.46 -22.35
C ILE A 41 7.23 -3.32 -21.32
N ARG A 42 7.95 -2.67 -20.42
CA ARG A 42 8.70 -3.30 -19.34
C ARG A 42 7.98 -3.10 -18.02
N PHE A 43 7.75 -4.22 -17.32
CA PHE A 43 7.23 -4.27 -15.96
C PHE A 43 8.40 -4.51 -15.01
N ASP A 44 8.62 -3.62 -14.05
CA ASP A 44 9.56 -3.82 -12.95
C ASP A 44 8.80 -3.89 -11.63
N VAL A 45 8.96 -5.01 -10.92
CA VAL A 45 8.33 -5.26 -9.63
C VAL A 45 9.43 -5.37 -8.58
N VAL A 46 9.31 -4.57 -7.53
CA VAL A 46 10.12 -4.69 -6.32
C VAL A 46 9.21 -5.03 -5.17
N THR A 47 9.55 -6.07 -4.41
CA THR A 47 8.91 -6.41 -3.15
C THR A 47 9.97 -6.56 -2.07
N ASP A 48 9.76 -5.97 -0.91
CA ASP A 48 10.70 -5.92 0.20
C ASP A 48 9.96 -6.05 1.54
N HIS A 49 10.70 -5.98 2.63
CA HIS A 49 10.18 -5.97 3.99
C HIS A 49 9.37 -4.70 4.32
N ILE A 50 8.62 -4.77 5.41
CA ILE A 50 7.88 -3.63 5.98
C ILE A 50 8.85 -2.52 6.42
N LEU A 51 8.41 -1.28 6.29
CA LEU A 51 9.11 -0.08 6.71
C LEU A 51 9.35 -0.16 8.22
N PRO A 52 10.61 0.01 8.69
CA PRO A 52 10.90 0.02 10.11
C PRO A 52 10.20 1.19 10.83
N SER A 53 9.84 0.98 12.10
CA SER A 53 9.24 2.02 12.95
C SER A 53 10.22 3.14 13.34
N MET A 54 11.52 2.91 13.19
CA MET A 54 12.56 3.87 13.54
C MET A 54 13.67 3.86 12.50
N CYS A 55 14.17 5.04 12.16
CA CYS A 55 15.37 5.19 11.35
C CYS A 55 16.62 4.69 12.13
N GLN A 56 17.58 4.11 11.41
CA GLN A 56 18.84 3.59 11.97
C GLN A 56 20.08 4.36 11.50
N HIS A 57 19.92 5.61 11.09
CA HIS A 57 21.04 6.48 10.67
C HIS A 57 21.30 7.57 11.71
N ASP A 58 22.46 8.20 11.60
CA ASP A 58 22.75 9.40 12.37
C ASP A 58 21.80 10.54 11.97
N PRO A 59 21.37 11.43 12.90
CA PRO A 59 20.38 12.47 12.61
C PRO A 59 20.71 13.40 11.44
N ASN A 60 22.01 13.54 11.13
CA ASN A 60 22.51 14.39 10.04
C ASN A 60 22.54 13.68 8.67
N GLU A 61 22.26 12.37 8.60
CA GLU A 61 22.35 11.54 7.39
C GLU A 61 20.99 10.97 6.97
N ASN A 62 19.95 11.82 6.98
CA ASN A 62 18.56 11.39 6.74
C ASN A 62 18.11 11.41 5.27
N ALA A 63 18.97 11.86 4.33
CA ALA A 63 18.58 12.12 2.94
C ALA A 63 18.04 10.88 2.20
N ASN A 64 18.62 9.72 2.47
CA ASN A 64 18.26 8.46 1.81
C ASN A 64 17.43 7.52 2.70
N CYS A 65 17.00 7.98 3.88
CA CYS A 65 16.21 7.14 4.77
C CYS A 65 14.74 7.12 4.36
N LEU A 66 14.22 5.92 4.09
CA LEU A 66 12.80 5.74 3.77
C LEU A 66 11.89 6.14 4.94
N VAL A 67 12.25 5.82 6.19
CA VAL A 67 11.45 6.19 7.36
C VAL A 67 11.29 7.71 7.45
N CYS A 68 12.39 8.46 7.43
CA CYS A 68 12.35 9.92 7.45
C CYS A 68 11.68 10.53 6.21
N LYS A 69 11.72 9.84 5.07
CA LYS A 69 10.99 10.26 3.86
C LYS A 69 9.48 10.21 4.11
N PHE A 70 8.98 9.09 4.64
CA PHE A 70 7.57 8.91 4.95
C PHE A 70 7.11 9.91 6.03
N GLU A 71 7.85 10.06 7.12
CA GLU A 71 7.52 11.01 8.20
C GLU A 71 7.43 12.46 7.72
N ARG A 72 8.31 12.87 6.80
CA ARG A 72 8.35 14.24 6.28
C ARG A 72 7.26 14.50 5.25
N GLU A 73 6.98 13.53 4.38
CA GLU A 73 6.08 13.73 3.24
C GLU A 73 4.62 13.38 3.55
N LEU A 74 4.35 12.53 4.54
CA LEU A 74 2.99 12.19 4.95
C LEU A 74 2.46 13.21 5.96
N SER A 75 1.38 13.89 5.58
CA SER A 75 0.62 14.77 6.47
C SER A 75 -0.50 13.99 7.17
N LEU A 76 -0.17 12.84 7.75
CA LEU A 76 -1.10 11.98 8.47
C LEU A 76 -0.77 11.99 9.97
N PRO A 77 -1.78 12.01 10.87
CA PRO A 77 -1.55 11.98 12.30
C PRO A 77 -1.03 10.62 12.79
N ASN A 78 -1.40 9.53 12.09
CA ASN A 78 -0.91 8.18 12.29
C ASN A 78 -0.70 7.52 10.93
N THR A 79 0.12 6.47 10.89
CA THR A 79 0.40 5.67 9.70
C THR A 79 -0.10 4.24 9.88
N PRO A 80 -0.35 3.48 8.79
CA PRO A 80 -0.66 2.06 8.88
C PRO A 80 0.39 1.27 9.67
N ASP A 81 -0.03 0.20 10.34
CA ASP A 81 0.86 -0.74 11.05
C ASP A 81 1.95 -1.33 10.15
N MET A 82 1.60 -1.67 8.92
CA MET A 82 2.49 -2.30 7.95
C MET A 82 2.54 -1.47 6.68
N ILE A 83 3.64 -0.75 6.46
CA ILE A 83 3.89 -0.02 5.20
C ILE A 83 4.98 -0.76 4.45
N PHE A 84 4.74 -1.14 3.20
CA PHE A 84 5.78 -1.70 2.33
C PHE A 84 6.46 -0.59 1.51
N GLY A 85 7.26 0.24 2.18
CA GLY A 85 7.75 1.50 1.61
C GLY A 85 8.67 1.38 0.38
N SER A 86 9.32 0.22 0.19
CA SER A 86 10.15 -0.07 -1.00
C SER A 86 9.39 -0.79 -2.11
N ASN A 87 8.16 -1.24 -1.85
CA ASN A 87 7.40 -2.00 -2.83
C ASN A 87 6.96 -1.09 -3.97
N VAL A 88 7.18 -1.55 -5.19
CA VAL A 88 6.81 -0.79 -6.37
C VAL A 88 6.45 -1.72 -7.53
N LEU A 89 5.42 -1.33 -8.29
CA LEU A 89 5.20 -1.80 -9.66
C LEU A 89 5.43 -0.61 -10.59
N ARG A 90 6.38 -0.73 -11.53
CA ARG A 90 6.64 0.25 -12.58
C ARG A 90 6.33 -0.32 -13.94
N LEU A 91 5.64 0.47 -14.76
CA LEU A 91 5.50 0.24 -16.18
C LEU A 91 6.32 1.28 -16.91
N SER A 92 7.20 0.84 -17.81
CA SER A 92 7.96 1.72 -18.69
C SER A 92 7.82 1.28 -20.14
N CYS A 93 7.90 2.23 -21.07
CA CYS A 93 7.92 1.98 -22.50
C CYS A 93 9.17 2.62 -23.08
N GLN A 94 10.02 1.82 -23.71
CA GLN A 94 11.27 2.29 -24.32
C GLN A 94 12.20 3.11 -23.40
N GLY A 95 12.09 2.92 -22.08
CA GLY A 95 12.87 3.63 -21.06
C GLY A 95 12.12 4.77 -20.37
N ASP A 96 11.00 5.22 -20.93
CA ASP A 96 10.16 6.24 -20.30
C ASP A 96 9.17 5.61 -19.32
N LEU A 97 9.09 6.17 -18.11
CA LEU A 97 8.12 5.74 -17.11
C LEU A 97 6.71 6.09 -17.59
N LEU A 98 5.79 5.11 -17.53
CA LEU A 98 4.39 5.29 -17.86
C LEU A 98 3.51 5.42 -16.63
N LEU A 99 3.76 4.55 -15.65
CA LEU A 99 2.92 4.40 -14.47
C LEU A 99 3.74 3.76 -13.36
N GLU A 100 3.59 4.26 -12.15
CA GLU A 100 4.18 3.68 -10.95
C GLU A 100 3.10 3.48 -9.88
N PHE A 101 3.15 2.36 -9.18
CA PHE A 101 2.38 2.17 -7.95
C PHE A 101 3.32 2.05 -6.76
N ASN A 102 3.18 2.93 -5.78
CA ASN A 102 3.97 2.92 -4.55
C ASN A 102 3.13 3.31 -3.32
N ALA A 103 3.58 2.87 -2.14
CA ALA A 103 2.85 3.10 -0.89
C ALA A 103 2.82 4.58 -0.46
N LEU A 104 3.87 5.34 -0.75
CA LEU A 104 3.99 6.72 -0.31
C LEU A 104 2.93 7.61 -0.97
N ASP A 105 2.82 7.53 -2.29
CA ASP A 105 1.84 8.31 -3.05
C ASP A 105 0.42 7.82 -2.76
N ALA A 106 0.23 6.52 -2.54
CA ALA A 106 -1.05 5.98 -2.07
C ALA A 106 -1.48 6.60 -0.73
N LEU A 107 -0.56 6.72 0.24
CA LEU A 107 -0.85 7.29 1.55
C LEU A 107 -1.00 8.82 1.53
N LYS A 108 -0.33 9.53 0.61
CA LYS A 108 -0.57 10.97 0.39
C LYS A 108 -1.99 11.29 -0.05
N ARG A 109 -2.69 10.32 -0.65
CA ARG A 109 -4.07 10.43 -1.14
C ARG A 109 -5.13 10.10 -0.08
N VAL A 110 -4.72 9.71 1.13
CA VAL A 110 -5.65 9.50 2.25
C VAL A 110 -6.24 10.84 2.69
N ASP A 111 -7.57 10.91 2.78
CA ASP A 111 -8.27 12.12 3.18
C ASP A 111 -8.14 12.35 4.68
N SER A 112 -7.27 13.30 5.07
CA SER A 112 -7.10 13.71 6.46
C SER A 112 -8.13 14.72 6.94
N LYS A 113 -8.98 15.25 6.04
CA LYS A 113 -9.93 16.35 6.32
C LYS A 113 -11.37 15.86 6.44
N ASN A 114 -11.81 14.99 5.54
CA ASN A 114 -13.14 14.39 5.59
C ASN A 114 -13.05 12.97 6.15
N LEU A 115 -13.06 12.89 7.48
CA LEU A 115 -12.99 11.62 8.17
C LEU A 115 -14.25 10.79 7.88
N PRO A 116 -14.12 9.49 7.61
CA PRO A 116 -15.29 8.64 7.49
C PRO A 116 -16.04 8.59 8.82
N GLU A 117 -17.37 8.41 8.75
CA GLU A 117 -18.22 8.19 9.95
C GLU A 117 -17.93 6.84 10.65
N VAL A 118 -16.91 6.10 10.20
CA VAL A 118 -16.42 4.88 10.84
C VAL A 118 -15.71 5.28 12.14
N LYS A 119 -16.49 5.45 13.20
CA LYS A 119 -15.98 5.52 14.57
C LYS A 119 -15.76 4.10 15.04
N VAL A 120 -14.50 3.74 15.29
CA VAL A 120 -14.19 2.57 16.10
C VAL A 120 -14.86 2.79 17.45
N GLY A 121 -15.91 2.00 17.71
CA GLY A 121 -16.79 2.16 18.85
C GLY A 121 -15.98 2.04 20.13
N THR A 122 -15.62 3.18 20.74
CA THR A 122 -15.18 3.15 22.12
C THR A 122 -16.35 2.63 22.92
N SER A 123 -16.22 1.48 23.59
CA SER A 123 -17.26 0.98 24.49
C SER A 123 -17.69 2.12 25.41
N GLU A 124 -19.01 2.31 25.60
CA GLU A 124 -19.52 3.32 26.56
C GLU A 124 -18.88 3.14 27.95
N ALA A 125 -18.49 1.92 28.30
CA ALA A 125 -17.78 1.61 29.54
C ALA A 125 -16.37 2.24 29.59
N TRP A 126 -15.63 2.27 28.49
CA TRP A 126 -14.31 2.91 28.38
C TRP A 126 -14.40 4.44 28.43
N GLN A 127 -15.45 5.04 27.84
CA GLN A 127 -15.70 6.48 27.94
C GLN A 127 -16.16 6.88 29.35
N LYS A 128 -17.09 6.14 29.95
CA LYS A 128 -17.56 6.36 31.34
C LYS A 128 -16.44 6.17 32.36
N ALA A 129 -15.50 5.25 32.13
CA ALA A 129 -14.35 5.04 33.01
C ALA A 129 -13.32 6.17 32.97
N ARG A 130 -13.31 7.03 31.93
CA ARG A 130 -12.32 8.12 31.78
C ARG A 130 -12.72 9.48 32.36
N GLY A 131 -13.94 9.66 32.88
CA GLY A 131 -14.33 10.93 33.51
C GLY A 131 -14.05 12.17 32.63
N ASN A 132 -13.42 13.20 33.19
CA ASN A 132 -13.10 14.51 32.55
C ASN A 132 -11.75 14.55 31.81
N LEU A 133 -11.19 13.42 31.38
CA LEU A 133 -9.95 13.42 30.60
C LEU A 133 -10.17 14.10 29.23
N PRO A 134 -9.15 14.80 28.69
CA PRO A 134 -9.24 15.44 27.39
C PRO A 134 -9.63 14.42 26.30
N PRO A 135 -10.37 14.85 25.27
CA PRO A 135 -10.83 13.97 24.19
C PRO A 135 -9.65 13.21 23.57
N ILE A 136 -9.92 11.98 23.13
CA ILE A 136 -8.93 11.07 22.55
C ILE A 136 -8.16 11.82 21.44
N PRO A 137 -6.81 11.74 21.41
CA PRO A 137 -6.01 12.48 20.46
C PRO A 137 -6.39 12.13 19.02
N ASN A 138 -6.79 13.18 18.30
CA ASN A 138 -6.98 13.31 16.87
C ASN A 138 -7.95 12.31 16.24
N ALA A 139 -9.12 12.80 15.83
CA ALA A 139 -9.92 12.10 14.85
C ALA A 139 -9.09 11.98 13.56
N TYR A 140 -8.86 10.76 13.08
CA TYR A 140 -8.17 10.46 11.82
C TYR A 140 -8.88 9.31 11.12
N ASP A 141 -8.56 9.09 9.84
CA ASP A 141 -9.13 7.99 9.10
C ASP A 141 -8.43 6.68 9.46
N TRP A 142 -9.07 5.87 10.31
CA TRP A 142 -8.61 4.55 10.72
C TRP A 142 -8.57 3.55 9.57
N THR A 143 -9.27 3.82 8.46
CA THR A 143 -9.31 2.93 7.30
C THR A 143 -8.21 3.21 6.30
N PHE A 144 -7.52 4.34 6.43
CA PHE A 144 -6.56 4.84 5.44
C PHE A 144 -7.14 4.79 4.02
N THR A 145 -8.38 5.25 3.84
CA THR A 145 -9.07 5.20 2.55
C THR A 145 -8.36 6.13 1.57
N SER A 146 -7.92 5.56 0.45
CA SER A 146 -7.19 6.26 -0.59
C SER A 146 -7.96 6.18 -1.92
N ASP A 147 -7.92 7.27 -2.70
CA ASP A 147 -8.39 7.31 -4.09
C ASP A 147 -7.23 7.20 -5.10
N TYR A 148 -6.16 6.51 -4.68
CA TYR A 148 -4.95 6.33 -5.48
C TYR A 148 -5.14 5.36 -6.64
N ASP A 149 -4.97 5.89 -7.85
CA ASP A 149 -5.11 5.15 -9.12
C ASP A 149 -3.75 4.88 -9.80
N GLY A 150 -2.65 5.14 -9.08
CA GLY A 150 -1.28 5.10 -9.60
C GLY A 150 -0.69 6.49 -9.81
N THR A 151 0.64 6.55 -9.85
CA THR A 151 1.43 7.75 -10.09
C THR A 151 1.80 7.81 -11.57
N ILE A 152 1.25 8.79 -12.28
CA ILE A 152 1.53 9.04 -13.70
C ILE A 152 2.53 10.20 -13.81
N PRO A 153 3.63 10.05 -14.56
CA PRO A 153 4.56 11.14 -14.83
C PRO A 153 3.92 12.33 -15.55
N GLU A 154 4.39 13.55 -15.27
CA GLU A 154 3.83 14.80 -15.83
C GLU A 154 3.90 14.89 -17.36
N ASN A 155 4.78 14.12 -18.00
CA ASN A 155 4.94 14.07 -19.45
C ASN A 155 3.87 13.22 -20.16
N ILE A 156 2.94 12.61 -19.43
CA ILE A 156 1.86 11.79 -19.98
C ILE A 156 0.54 12.54 -19.88
N LEU A 157 -0.12 12.69 -21.03
CA LEU A 157 -1.39 13.38 -21.13
C LEU A 157 -2.52 12.38 -20.89
N VAL A 158 -3.28 12.60 -19.81
CA VAL A 158 -4.45 11.79 -19.46
C VAL A 158 -5.68 12.48 -20.05
N GLU A 159 -6.39 11.78 -20.93
CA GLU A 159 -7.61 12.27 -21.58
C GLU A 159 -8.82 11.47 -21.10
N GLU A 160 -9.97 12.14 -20.99
CA GLU A 160 -11.23 11.45 -20.73
C GLU A 160 -11.61 10.62 -21.95
N THR A 161 -12.01 9.37 -21.70
CA THR A 161 -12.43 8.44 -22.76
C THR A 161 -13.74 7.77 -22.36
N ASP A 162 -14.61 7.56 -23.34
CA ASP A 162 -15.82 6.74 -23.20
C ASP A 162 -15.51 5.24 -23.34
N GLU A 163 -14.26 4.88 -23.67
CA GLU A 163 -13.83 3.50 -23.78
C GLU A 163 -13.90 2.79 -22.42
N THR A 164 -14.63 1.69 -22.39
CA THR A 164 -14.71 0.82 -21.22
C THR A 164 -13.81 -0.39 -21.39
N ILE A 165 -13.32 -0.92 -20.28
CA ILE A 165 -12.55 -2.16 -20.26
C ILE A 165 -13.39 -3.30 -20.84
N ASP A 166 -12.85 -4.00 -21.83
CA ASP A 166 -13.50 -5.16 -22.43
C ASP A 166 -13.56 -6.33 -21.45
N LEU A 167 -14.71 -6.48 -20.79
CA LEU A 167 -14.98 -7.57 -19.85
C LEU A 167 -15.01 -8.95 -20.53
N GLU A 168 -15.35 -9.03 -21.82
CA GLU A 168 -15.35 -10.29 -22.56
C GLU A 168 -13.91 -10.75 -22.82
N MET A 169 -12.98 -9.82 -23.06
CA MET A 169 -11.55 -10.14 -23.12
C MET A 169 -11.04 -10.70 -21.79
N LEU A 170 -11.45 -10.13 -20.65
CA LEU A 170 -11.02 -10.59 -19.31
C LEU A 170 -11.59 -11.97 -18.90
N LYS A 171 -12.71 -12.41 -19.50
CA LYS A 171 -13.29 -13.73 -19.24
C LYS A 171 -12.60 -14.85 -20.02
N ARG A 172 -11.79 -14.52 -21.03
CA ARG A 172 -11.09 -15.52 -21.85
C ARG A 172 -10.05 -16.26 -20.99
N PRO A 173 -9.97 -17.59 -21.08
CA PRO A 173 -8.96 -18.36 -20.36
C PRO A 173 -7.63 -18.31 -21.12
N ASP A 174 -6.98 -17.14 -21.13
CA ASP A 174 -5.64 -16.98 -21.69
C ASP A 174 -4.56 -17.44 -20.70
N PRO A 175 -3.46 -18.08 -21.15
CA PRO A 175 -2.38 -18.48 -20.27
C PRO A 175 -1.72 -17.27 -19.61
N ILE A 176 -1.35 -17.41 -18.33
CA ILE A 176 -0.67 -16.38 -17.56
C ILE A 176 0.84 -16.51 -17.75
N GLU A 177 1.46 -15.51 -18.40
CA GLU A 177 2.90 -15.43 -18.60
C GLU A 177 3.60 -14.78 -17.40
N PHE A 178 2.97 -13.76 -16.81
CA PHE A 178 3.50 -13.07 -15.64
C PHE A 178 2.37 -12.67 -14.69
N ILE A 179 2.59 -12.88 -13.40
CA ILE A 179 1.64 -12.48 -12.36
C ILE A 179 2.37 -12.12 -11.08
N GLU A 180 2.09 -10.93 -10.57
CA GLU A 180 2.64 -10.49 -9.29
C GLU A 180 1.55 -9.78 -8.48
N THR A 181 1.66 -9.88 -7.16
CA THR A 181 0.81 -9.17 -6.19
C THR A 181 1.73 -8.42 -5.25
N ILE A 182 1.59 -7.11 -5.22
CA ILE A 182 2.46 -6.16 -4.54
C ILE A 182 1.63 -5.51 -3.44
N PRO A 183 1.85 -5.84 -2.16
CA PRO A 183 1.22 -5.10 -1.06
C PRO A 183 1.86 -3.72 -0.93
N LEU A 184 1.06 -2.69 -0.68
CA LEU A 184 1.52 -1.32 -0.47
C LEU A 184 1.46 -0.95 1.02
N TYR A 185 0.31 -1.17 1.66
CA TYR A 185 0.15 -1.01 3.10
C TYR A 185 -1.00 -1.84 3.63
N GLU A 186 -0.92 -2.18 4.92
CA GLU A 186 -1.89 -2.97 5.68
C GLU A 186 -2.01 -2.40 7.10
N ASP A 187 -3.18 -2.53 7.72
CA ASP A 187 -3.47 -2.10 9.09
C ASP A 187 -4.61 -2.92 9.70
N GLU A 188 -4.51 -3.25 10.98
CA GLU A 188 -5.50 -4.09 11.68
C GLU A 188 -6.59 -3.27 12.42
N MET A 189 -6.56 -1.95 12.30
CA MET A 189 -7.50 -1.01 12.91
C MET A 189 -7.68 -1.24 14.42
N ASP A 190 -6.58 -1.48 15.15
CA ASP A 190 -6.58 -1.91 16.56
C ASP A 190 -7.52 -3.10 16.83
N ASP A 191 -7.41 -4.18 16.03
CA ASP A 191 -8.27 -5.38 16.08
C ASP A 191 -9.75 -5.14 15.72
N ASN A 192 -10.12 -3.94 15.29
CA ASN A 192 -11.51 -3.60 14.93
C ASN A 192 -11.83 -3.83 13.45
N GLY A 193 -10.86 -4.30 12.68
CA GLY A 193 -11.02 -4.50 11.25
C GLY A 193 -9.75 -4.96 10.58
N SER A 194 -9.66 -4.64 9.29
CA SER A 194 -8.45 -4.78 8.50
C SER A 194 -8.58 -3.90 7.25
N THR A 195 -7.56 -3.10 6.95
CA THR A 195 -7.40 -2.42 5.67
C THR A 195 -6.14 -2.91 4.98
N GLU A 196 -6.22 -3.17 3.68
CA GLU A 196 -5.13 -3.68 2.86
C GLU A 196 -5.20 -2.99 1.49
N MET A 197 -4.11 -2.37 1.04
CA MET A 197 -3.96 -1.84 -0.30
C MET A 197 -2.95 -2.71 -1.06
N THR A 198 -3.39 -3.33 -2.15
CA THR A 198 -2.57 -4.19 -3.00
C THR A 198 -2.68 -3.81 -4.46
N VAL A 199 -1.58 -4.03 -5.19
CA VAL A 199 -1.55 -3.93 -6.65
C VAL A 199 -1.25 -5.29 -7.24
N ARG A 200 -2.10 -5.75 -8.14
CA ARG A 200 -1.94 -7.03 -8.81
C ARG A 200 -1.81 -6.82 -10.31
N VAL A 201 -0.77 -7.38 -10.90
CA VAL A 201 -0.54 -7.40 -12.34
C VAL A 201 -0.69 -8.82 -12.87
N ARG A 202 -1.33 -8.94 -14.04
CA ARG A 202 -1.43 -10.18 -14.83
C ARG A 202 -1.10 -9.85 -16.27
N VAL A 203 -0.17 -10.58 -16.87
CA VAL A 203 0.23 -10.42 -18.28
C VAL A 203 -0.01 -11.71 -19.03
N MET A 204 -0.76 -11.58 -20.13
CA MET A 204 -1.16 -12.62 -21.09
C MET A 204 -0.37 -12.37 -22.38
N PRO A 205 -0.33 -13.34 -23.32
CA PRO A 205 0.40 -13.15 -24.57
C PRO A 205 -0.07 -11.93 -25.39
N THR A 206 -1.37 -11.60 -25.31
CA THR A 206 -1.98 -10.55 -26.15
C THR A 206 -2.26 -9.24 -25.40
N ASN A 207 -2.49 -9.32 -24.10
CA ASN A 207 -2.97 -8.22 -23.25
C ASN A 207 -2.38 -8.33 -21.83
N PHE A 208 -2.59 -7.30 -21.02
CA PHE A 208 -2.30 -7.35 -19.59
C PHE A 208 -3.36 -6.58 -18.81
N PHE A 209 -3.44 -6.84 -17.51
CA PHE A 209 -4.40 -6.22 -16.62
C PHE A 209 -3.74 -5.92 -15.27
N ILE A 210 -3.94 -4.69 -14.80
CA ILE A 210 -3.45 -4.23 -13.50
C ILE A 210 -4.66 -3.80 -12.67
N VAL A 211 -4.68 -4.24 -11.43
CA VAL A 211 -5.69 -3.88 -10.44
C VAL A 211 -4.99 -3.28 -9.24
N CYS A 212 -5.20 -1.99 -9.01
CA CYS A 212 -5.00 -1.39 -7.70
C CYS A 212 -6.29 -1.57 -6.89
N ARG A 213 -6.20 -2.16 -5.71
CA ARG A 213 -7.37 -2.43 -4.87
C ARG A 213 -7.05 -2.14 -3.42
N GLN A 214 -7.94 -1.37 -2.82
CA GLN A 214 -8.08 -1.32 -1.38
C GLN A 214 -9.20 -2.26 -0.91
N TYR A 215 -8.91 -3.05 0.11
CA TYR A 215 -9.88 -3.85 0.84
C TYR A 215 -10.00 -3.31 2.25
N VAL A 216 -11.21 -2.92 2.65
CA VAL A 216 -11.50 -2.48 4.02
C VAL A 216 -12.61 -3.36 4.58
N ARG A 217 -12.33 -3.98 5.73
CA ARG A 217 -13.27 -4.78 6.50
C ARG A 217 -13.36 -4.19 7.89
N SER A 218 -14.57 -3.86 8.33
CA SER A 218 -14.82 -3.45 9.71
C SER A 218 -15.60 -4.54 10.44
N ASN A 219 -15.23 -4.79 11.69
CA ASN A 219 -15.96 -5.70 12.58
C ASN A 219 -17.28 -5.04 13.08
N TRP A 220 -17.39 -3.72 13.01
CA TRP A 220 -18.55 -2.95 13.46
C TRP A 220 -19.47 -2.63 12.30
N LEU A 221 -20.53 -3.41 12.15
CA LEU A 221 -21.42 -3.36 10.99
C LEU A 221 -22.70 -2.59 11.32
N GLU A 222 -22.64 -1.26 11.27
CA GLU A 222 -23.79 -0.40 10.93
C GLU A 222 -23.28 0.75 10.03
N LEU A 223 -23.21 0.50 8.72
CA LEU A 223 -22.90 1.54 7.74
C LEU A 223 -24.20 2.23 7.29
N TYR A 224 -24.49 3.42 7.82
CA TYR A 224 -25.29 4.42 7.11
C TYR A 224 -24.38 5.08 6.06
N TYR A 225 -24.31 4.52 4.84
CA TYR A 225 -23.66 5.21 3.73
C TYR A 225 -24.69 6.07 3.00
N SER A 226 -24.89 7.32 3.44
CA SER A 226 -25.62 8.32 2.65
C SER A 226 -24.65 9.35 2.07
N ARG A 227 -24.15 9.12 0.85
CA ARG A 227 -23.56 10.19 0.05
C ARG A 227 -24.67 10.79 -0.81
N THR A 228 -25.16 11.96 -0.43
CA THR A 228 -26.03 12.77 -1.30
C THR A 228 -25.17 13.38 -2.40
N ASP A 229 -25.16 12.75 -3.57
CA ASP A 229 -24.59 13.38 -4.78
C ASP A 229 -25.47 14.55 -5.19
N LYS A 230 -25.03 15.76 -4.84
CA LYS A 230 -25.41 16.98 -5.57
C LYS A 230 -24.30 17.29 -6.57
N LYS A 231 -24.37 16.67 -7.74
CA LYS A 231 -24.29 17.29 -9.08
C LYS A 231 -24.15 16.18 -10.14
N GLY A 232 -25.03 16.23 -11.13
CA GLY A 232 -25.25 15.18 -12.11
C GLY A 232 -24.05 14.90 -13.01
N GLY A 233 -23.91 13.63 -13.36
CA GLY A 233 -22.96 13.10 -14.33
C GLY A 233 -22.90 11.58 -14.21
N SER A 234 -23.62 10.89 -15.10
CA SER A 234 -23.42 9.51 -15.58
C SER A 234 -23.27 8.38 -14.54
N ALA A 235 -24.23 7.45 -14.57
CA ALA A 235 -24.48 6.39 -13.59
C ALA A 235 -23.27 5.53 -13.21
N LYS A 236 -22.89 5.57 -11.91
CA LYS A 236 -22.01 4.58 -11.27
C LYS A 236 -22.85 3.43 -10.75
N ARG A 237 -22.66 2.22 -11.29
CA ARG A 237 -23.33 1.00 -10.84
C ARG A 237 -22.68 0.49 -9.56
N LEU A 238 -23.43 0.57 -8.47
CA LEU A 238 -23.18 -0.06 -7.18
C LEU A 238 -23.68 -1.50 -7.22
N ASP A 239 -22.81 -2.49 -7.03
CA ASP A 239 -23.21 -3.85 -6.67
C ASP A 239 -22.69 -4.13 -5.26
N ALA A 240 -23.54 -3.84 -4.27
CA ALA A 240 -23.39 -4.32 -2.91
C ALA A 240 -23.78 -5.81 -2.88
N SER A 241 -22.86 -6.69 -2.47
CA SER A 241 -23.21 -8.07 -2.12
C SER A 241 -22.81 -8.36 -0.68
N ALA A 242 -23.82 -8.72 0.09
CA ALA A 242 -23.81 -8.84 1.54
C ALA A 242 -22.81 -9.92 2.02
N LYS A 243 -21.70 -9.46 2.57
CA LYS A 243 -20.97 -9.96 3.75
C LYS A 243 -19.83 -8.98 4.08
N GLY A 244 -20.15 -7.90 4.80
CA GLY A 244 -19.20 -7.12 5.62
C GLY A 244 -17.97 -6.47 4.99
N ALA A 245 -17.88 -6.33 3.67
CA ALA A 245 -16.78 -5.63 3.01
C ALA A 245 -17.31 -4.47 2.17
N CYS A 246 -16.78 -3.26 2.42
CA CYS A 246 -17.04 -2.12 1.56
C CYS A 246 -16.11 -2.23 0.35
N PHE A 247 -16.65 -2.62 -0.80
CA PHE A 247 -15.91 -2.67 -2.05
C PHE A 247 -16.00 -1.29 -2.73
N ARG A 248 -14.86 -0.62 -2.91
CA ARG A 248 -14.78 0.47 -3.89
C ARG A 248 -14.63 -0.10 -5.29
N PRO A 249 -15.24 0.54 -6.31
CA PRO A 249 -15.10 0.11 -7.70
C PRO A 249 -13.64 0.21 -8.14
N PHE A 250 -13.27 -0.72 -9.01
CA PHE A 250 -11.94 -0.91 -9.58
C PHE A 250 -11.39 0.36 -10.23
N SER A 251 -10.18 0.74 -9.86
CA SER A 251 -9.30 1.54 -10.72
C SER A 251 -8.51 0.56 -11.55
N ALA A 252 -9.09 0.18 -12.69
CA ALA A 252 -8.45 -0.71 -13.63
C ALA A 252 -7.92 0.15 -14.78
N LEU A 253 -6.61 0.26 -14.87
CA LEU A 253 -5.97 0.88 -16.03
C LEU A 253 -5.73 -0.23 -17.05
N ALA A 254 -6.59 -0.31 -18.07
CA ALA A 254 -6.34 -1.13 -19.24
C ALA A 254 -5.56 -0.27 -20.24
N VAL A 255 -4.23 -0.42 -20.26
CA VAL A 255 -3.44 0.15 -21.34
C VAL A 255 -3.55 -0.80 -22.52
N SER A 256 -4.48 -0.51 -23.43
CA SER A 256 -4.53 -1.17 -24.73
C SER A 256 -3.37 -0.66 -25.56
N ALA A 257 -2.35 -1.49 -25.77
CA ALA A 257 -1.38 -1.25 -26.83
C ALA A 257 -2.05 -1.60 -28.16
N SER A 258 -2.87 -0.68 -28.69
CA SER A 258 -3.27 -0.72 -30.09
C SER A 258 -2.05 -0.37 -30.93
N GLY A 259 -1.28 -1.39 -31.33
CA GLY A 259 -0.30 -1.23 -32.41
C GLY A 259 -1.02 -1.00 -33.74
N PRO A 260 -0.35 -0.36 -34.72
CA PRO A 260 -0.88 -0.19 -36.08
C PRO A 260 -1.13 -1.54 -36.77
#